data_AF-A0A1V9ZVG2-F1
#
_entry.id   AF-A0A1V9ZVG2-F1
#
_cell.length_a   1.000
_cell.length_b   1.000
_cell.length_c   1.000
_cell.angle_alpha   90.00
_cell.angle_beta   90.00
_cell.angle_gamma   90.00
#
_symmetry.space_group_name_H-M   'P 1'
#
loop_
_entity.id
_entity.type
_entity.pdbx_description
1 polymer ?
#
loop_
_entity_poly.entity_id
_entity_poly.type
_entity_poly.pdbx_seq_one_letter_code
_entity_poly.pdbx_strand_id
1 'polypeptide(L)'
;MPADWICEDCEQENPGHEVECIACTAPRPAASPYAGYKVARVVSVEAIPKTKLRALVVEVEEGTTVTIVTNARVDAGETRHIVVATIGSIVRIDGEEVEVKKATVGGRRSEGMLVDAPMLGWKGGAAGAAVFLPESYPIGSEPPPSRP
;
A
#
# COMPACT_ATOMS: atom_id res chain seq x y z
N MET A 1 -16.08 -9.58 15.66
CA MET A 1 -15.31 -10.84 15.68
C MET A 1 -14.30 -10.77 14.56
N PRO A 2 -13.03 -11.12 14.77
CA PRO A 2 -12.07 -11.18 13.68
C PRO A 2 -12.53 -12.24 12.67
N ALA A 3 -12.08 -12.13 11.42
CA ALA A 3 -12.39 -13.11 10.38
C ALA A 3 -11.69 -14.44 10.68
N ASP A 4 -12.34 -15.55 10.28
CA ASP A 4 -11.79 -16.90 10.32
C ASP A 4 -10.53 -17.01 9.44
N TRP A 5 -9.65 -17.95 9.76
CA TRP A 5 -8.35 -18.08 9.10
C TRP A 5 -7.95 -19.53 8.86
N ILE A 6 -7.20 -19.79 7.79
CA ILE A 6 -6.71 -21.11 7.42
C ILE A 6 -5.26 -21.23 7.87
N CYS A 7 -4.94 -22.33 8.56
CA CYS A 7 -3.57 -22.61 8.99
C CYS A 7 -2.67 -22.96 7.80
N GLU A 8 -1.53 -22.29 7.66
CA GLU A 8 -0.59 -22.53 6.57
C GLU A 8 0.18 -23.86 6.72
N ASP A 9 0.24 -24.42 7.93
CA ASP A 9 0.97 -25.67 8.21
C ASP A 9 0.12 -26.94 8.01
N CYS A 10 -1.18 -26.88 8.30
CA CYS A 10 -2.08 -28.04 8.26
C CYS A 10 -3.43 -27.81 7.58
N GLU A 11 -3.64 -26.64 6.98
CA GLU A 11 -4.85 -26.26 6.21
C GLU A 11 -6.16 -26.26 7.02
N GLN A 12 -6.08 -26.35 8.36
CA GLN A 12 -7.24 -26.29 9.24
C GLN A 12 -7.89 -24.90 9.22
N GLU A 13 -9.21 -24.86 9.08
CA GLU A 13 -10.03 -23.66 9.30
C GLU A 13 -10.14 -23.36 10.80
N ASN A 14 -9.84 -22.13 11.20
CA ASN A 14 -9.86 -21.68 12.60
C ASN A 14 -10.79 -20.48 12.76
N PRO A 15 -11.62 -20.44 13.83
CA PRO A 15 -12.40 -19.27 14.18
C PRO A 15 -11.52 -18.03 14.35
N GLY A 16 -12.03 -16.87 13.96
CA GLY A 16 -11.22 -15.65 13.99
C GLY A 16 -10.75 -15.18 15.38
N HIS A 17 -11.30 -15.69 16.47
CA HIS A 17 -10.81 -15.38 17.82
C HIS A 17 -9.65 -16.27 18.28
N GLU A 18 -9.31 -17.32 17.54
CA GLU A 18 -8.19 -18.20 17.86
C GLU A 18 -6.85 -17.55 17.48
N VAL A 19 -5.90 -17.62 18.40
CA VAL A 19 -4.53 -17.10 18.24
C VAL A 19 -3.53 -18.19 17.84
N GLU A 20 -3.93 -19.46 17.95
CA GLU A 20 -3.17 -20.64 17.57
C GLU A 20 -4.12 -21.60 16.83
N CYS A 21 -3.58 -22.46 15.98
CA CYS A 21 -4.38 -23.42 15.24
C CYS A 21 -4.97 -24.48 16.18
N ILE A 22 -6.28 -24.72 16.07
CA ILE A 22 -7.00 -25.69 16.91
C ILE A 22 -6.57 -27.14 16.67
N ALA A 23 -5.89 -27.44 15.56
CA ALA A 23 -5.44 -28.78 15.20
C ALA A 23 -3.96 -29.01 15.48
N CYS A 24 -3.09 -28.08 15.10
CA CYS A 24 -1.63 -28.27 15.14
C CYS A 24 -0.89 -27.31 16.07
N THR A 25 -1.59 -26.38 16.74
CA THR A 25 -1.03 -25.34 17.62
C THR A 25 -0.09 -24.33 16.95
N ALA A 26 0.03 -24.35 15.63
CA ALA A 26 0.76 -23.32 14.90
C ALA A 26 0.17 -21.93 15.19
N PRO A 27 1.00 -20.89 15.38
CA PRO A 27 0.49 -19.55 15.65
C PRO A 27 -0.33 -19.03 14.47
N ARG A 28 -1.33 -18.20 14.75
CA ARG A 28 -2.04 -17.48 13.70
C ARG A 28 -1.05 -16.64 12.89
N PRO A 29 -1.05 -16.72 11.54
CA PRO A 29 -0.25 -15.84 10.71
C PRO A 29 -0.54 -14.39 11.08
N ALA A 30 0.51 -13.63 11.40
CA ALA A 30 0.38 -12.21 11.58
C ALA A 30 -0.13 -11.62 10.25
N ALA A 31 -1.18 -10.81 10.30
CA ALA A 31 -1.60 -10.06 9.12
C ALA A 31 -0.41 -9.25 8.61
N SER A 32 -0.15 -9.31 7.30
CA SER A 32 0.93 -8.53 6.70
C SER A 32 0.78 -7.06 7.11
N PRO A 33 1.85 -6.40 7.57
CA PRO A 33 1.82 -4.96 7.86
C PRO A 33 1.52 -4.14 6.60
N TYR A 34 1.56 -4.78 5.43
CA TYR A 34 1.32 -4.21 4.12
C TYR A 34 -0.01 -4.65 3.51
N ALA A 35 -0.94 -5.18 4.31
CA ALA A 35 -2.27 -5.54 3.83
C ALA A 35 -2.94 -4.35 3.11
N GLY A 36 -3.21 -4.52 1.81
CA GLY A 36 -3.80 -3.50 0.94
C GLY A 36 -2.80 -2.54 0.28
N TYR A 37 -1.51 -2.64 0.62
CA TYR A 37 -0.44 -1.93 -0.04
C TYR A 37 -0.03 -2.69 -1.31
N LYS A 38 0.24 -1.94 -2.37
CA LYS A 38 0.63 -2.51 -3.67
C LYS A 38 1.82 -1.76 -4.24
N VAL A 39 2.75 -2.52 -4.80
CA VAL A 39 3.72 -2.00 -5.76
C VAL A 39 2.96 -1.56 -7.00
N ALA A 40 3.16 -0.32 -7.43
CA ALA A 40 2.40 0.28 -8.51
C ALA A 40 3.30 0.98 -9.53
N ARG A 41 2.89 0.96 -10.79
CA ARG A 41 3.55 1.67 -11.89
C ARG A 41 2.86 3.00 -12.14
N VAL A 42 3.65 4.06 -12.33
CA VAL A 42 3.10 5.39 -12.62
C VAL A 42 2.87 5.53 -14.11
N VAL A 43 1.60 5.55 -14.52
CA VAL A 43 1.18 5.67 -15.92
C VAL A 43 1.22 7.12 -16.38
N SER A 44 0.70 8.03 -15.57
CA SER A 44 0.72 9.46 -15.89
C SER A 44 0.75 10.34 -14.64
N VAL A 45 1.24 11.57 -14.81
CA VAL A 45 1.35 12.58 -13.75
C VAL A 45 0.81 13.90 -14.29
N GLU A 46 -0.21 14.43 -13.63
CA GLU A 46 -0.79 15.73 -13.96
C GLU A 46 -0.68 16.69 -12.79
N ALA A 47 -0.09 17.87 -12.99
CA ALA A 47 -0.11 18.92 -11.98
C ALA A 47 -1.53 19.47 -11.80
N ILE A 48 -1.97 19.65 -10.56
CA ILE A 48 -3.27 20.24 -10.25
C ILE A 48 -3.12 21.77 -10.17
N PRO A 49 -3.78 22.55 -11.04
CA PRO A 49 -3.61 24.01 -11.10
C PRO A 49 -3.85 24.69 -9.74
N LYS A 50 -3.07 25.74 -9.46
CA LYS A 50 -3.16 26.55 -8.22
C LYS A 50 -2.90 25.76 -6.93
N THR A 51 -2.33 24.56 -7.02
CA THR A 51 -1.90 23.77 -5.87
C THR A 51 -0.46 23.28 -6.07
N LYS A 52 0.13 22.68 -5.04
CA LYS A 52 1.40 21.94 -5.15
C LYS A 52 1.20 20.45 -5.47
N LEU A 53 -0.06 20.03 -5.65
CA LEU A 53 -0.45 18.64 -5.78
C LEU A 53 -0.35 18.16 -7.22
N ARG A 54 -0.25 16.84 -7.35
CA ARG A 54 -0.24 16.10 -8.60
C ARG A 54 -1.28 14.99 -8.52
N ALA A 55 -2.02 14.77 -9.60
CA ALA A 55 -2.83 13.59 -9.78
C ALA A 55 -2.00 12.55 -10.54
N LEU A 56 -1.71 11.43 -9.87
CA LEU A 56 -1.03 10.28 -10.44
C LEU A 56 -2.09 9.30 -10.92
N VAL A 57 -1.98 8.83 -12.16
CA VAL A 57 -2.65 7.59 -12.58
C VAL A 57 -1.64 6.47 -12.40
N VAL A 58 -1.96 5.52 -11.54
CA VAL A 58 -1.08 4.41 -11.20
C VAL A 58 -1.76 3.09 -11.50
N GLU A 59 -1.03 2.17 -12.11
CA GLU A 59 -1.46 0.80 -12.30
C GLU A 59 -1.09 -0.01 -11.05
N VAL A 60 -2.11 -0.56 -10.41
CA VAL A 60 -1.95 -1.29 -9.14
C VAL A 60 -2.07 -2.80 -9.33
N GLU A 61 -2.65 -3.25 -10.43
CA GLU A 61 -2.73 -4.64 -10.90
C GLU A 61 -2.84 -4.60 -12.43
N GLU A 62 -2.65 -5.74 -13.09
CA GLU A 62 -2.74 -5.83 -14.55
C GLU A 62 -4.07 -5.26 -15.07
N GLY A 63 -4.00 -4.18 -15.85
CA GLY A 63 -5.17 -3.51 -16.43
C GLY A 63 -6.02 -2.69 -15.45
N THR A 64 -5.65 -2.63 -14.16
CA THR A 64 -6.38 -1.87 -13.14
C THR A 64 -5.60 -0.63 -12.72
N THR A 65 -6.10 0.53 -13.12
CA THR A 65 -5.53 1.83 -12.77
C THR A 65 -6.38 2.60 -11.76
N VAL A 66 -5.74 3.29 -10.83
CA VAL A 66 -6.38 4.19 -9.86
C VAL A 66 -5.76 5.58 -9.92
N THR A 67 -6.54 6.60 -9.55
CA THR A 67 -6.02 7.97 -9.39
C THR A 67 -5.62 8.22 -7.94
N ILE A 68 -4.39 8.70 -7.71
CA ILE A 68 -3.90 9.09 -6.38
C ILE A 68 -3.40 10.53 -6.44
N VAL A 69 -3.91 11.37 -5.56
CA VAL A 69 -3.46 12.75 -5.43
C VAL A 69 -2.39 12.85 -4.36
N THR A 70 -1.24 13.45 -4.69
CA THR A 70 -0.12 13.60 -3.76
C THR A 70 0.63 14.91 -3.96
N ASN A 71 1.33 15.37 -2.92
CA ASN A 71 2.32 16.44 -3.00
C ASN A 71 3.74 15.90 -3.32
N ALA A 72 3.94 14.59 -3.21
CA ALA A 72 5.23 13.97 -3.46
C ALA A 72 5.66 14.18 -4.92
N ARG A 73 6.97 14.40 -5.12
CA ARG A 73 7.53 14.46 -6.47
C ARG A 73 7.67 13.05 -7.01
N VAL A 74 6.88 12.76 -8.02
CA VAL A 74 6.86 11.51 -8.77
C VAL A 74 6.85 11.86 -10.25
N ASP A 75 7.66 11.15 -11.02
CA ASP A 75 7.71 11.24 -12.48
C ASP A 75 7.06 9.99 -13.07
N ALA A 76 6.43 10.11 -14.24
CA ALA A 76 5.92 8.96 -14.98
C ALA A 76 7.09 8.17 -15.57
N GLY A 77 6.95 6.84 -15.65
CA GLY A 77 7.95 6.00 -16.30
C GLY A 77 7.88 4.55 -15.89
N GLU A 78 8.42 3.69 -16.76
CA GLU A 78 8.37 2.22 -16.60
C GLU A 78 9.51 1.68 -15.73
N THR A 79 10.59 2.45 -15.57
CA THR A 79 11.83 1.97 -14.92
C THR A 79 11.79 1.98 -13.40
N ARG A 80 10.75 2.54 -12.79
CA ARG A 80 10.62 2.67 -11.33
C ARG A 80 9.18 2.47 -10.90
N HIS A 81 8.97 1.54 -9.99
CA HIS A 81 7.70 1.37 -9.30
C HIS A 81 7.66 2.22 -8.03
N ILE A 82 6.45 2.50 -7.56
CA ILE A 82 6.20 3.15 -6.27
C ILE A 82 5.37 2.22 -5.39
N VAL A 83 5.13 2.61 -4.14
CA VAL A 83 4.21 1.89 -3.24
C VAL A 83 3.02 2.77 -2.91
N VAL A 84 1.83 2.17 -3.01
CA VAL A 84 0.57 2.84 -2.74
C VAL A 84 -0.28 1.99 -1.81
N ALA A 85 -1.02 2.63 -0.92
CA ALA A 85 -2.05 2.00 -0.11
C ALA A 85 -3.39 2.20 -0.80
N THR A 86 -4.08 1.09 -1.09
CA THR A 86 -5.40 1.09 -1.75
C THR A 86 -6.53 1.31 -0.72
N ILE A 87 -7.75 1.55 -1.18
CA ILE A 87 -8.91 1.77 -0.30
C ILE A 87 -9.12 0.57 0.62
N GLY A 88 -9.38 0.85 1.91
CA GLY A 88 -9.54 -0.17 2.95
C GLY A 88 -8.23 -0.55 3.65
N SER A 89 -7.07 -0.12 3.12
CA SER A 89 -5.78 -0.30 3.80
C SER A 89 -5.71 0.57 5.05
N ILE A 90 -4.97 0.11 6.06
CA ILE A 90 -4.64 0.90 7.25
C ILE A 90 -3.21 1.39 7.12
N VAL A 91 -3.02 2.71 7.08
CA VAL A 91 -1.71 3.36 7.00
C VAL A 91 -1.37 4.01 8.32
N ARG A 92 -0.13 3.81 8.80
CA ARG A 92 0.37 4.50 10.00
C ARG A 92 1.00 5.83 9.64
N ILE A 93 0.43 6.91 10.15
CA ILE A 93 0.91 8.28 9.95
C ILE A 93 1.14 8.88 11.34
N ASP A 94 2.38 9.27 11.65
CA ASP A 94 2.75 9.87 12.94
C ASP A 94 2.29 9.08 14.19
N GLY A 95 2.22 7.75 14.07
CA GLY A 95 1.79 6.85 15.15
C GLY A 95 0.28 6.59 15.22
N GLU A 96 -0.51 7.22 14.35
CA GLU A 96 -1.94 7.02 14.22
C GLU A 96 -2.27 6.08 13.05
N GLU A 97 -3.22 5.17 13.25
CA GLU A 97 -3.73 4.28 12.21
C GLU A 97 -4.87 4.95 11.45
N VAL A 98 -4.66 5.18 10.16
CA VAL A 98 -5.59 5.87 9.27
C VAL A 98 -6.07 4.91 8.18
N GLU A 99 -7.37 4.69 8.12
CA GLU A 99 -8.00 3.91 7.05
C GLU A 99 -8.06 4.72 5.75
N VAL A 100 -7.55 4.15 4.65
CA VAL A 100 -7.56 4.78 3.33
C VAL A 100 -8.98 4.72 2.75
N LYS A 101 -9.58 5.88 2.51
CA LYS A 101 -10.91 6.04 1.93
C LYS A 101 -10.85 6.85 0.64
N LYS A 102 -11.90 6.75 -0.18
CA LYS A 102 -12.08 7.66 -1.32
C LYS A 102 -12.18 9.10 -0.81
N ALA A 103 -11.43 10.00 -1.41
CA ALA A 103 -11.41 11.41 -1.04
C ALA A 103 -11.38 12.31 -2.28
N THR A 104 -11.79 13.56 -2.10
CA THR A 104 -11.59 14.62 -3.10
C THR A 104 -10.50 15.55 -2.59
N VAL A 105 -9.36 15.61 -3.30
CA VAL A 105 -8.17 16.38 -2.90
C VAL A 105 -7.78 17.27 -4.08
N GLY A 106 -7.69 18.59 -3.85
CA GLY A 106 -7.40 19.54 -4.93
C GLY A 106 -8.41 19.52 -6.09
N GLY A 107 -9.66 19.15 -5.83
CA GLY A 107 -10.70 19.02 -6.85
C GLY A 107 -10.60 17.75 -7.72
N ARG A 108 -9.68 16.84 -7.40
CA ARG A 108 -9.54 15.53 -8.08
C ARG A 108 -9.90 14.42 -7.11
N ARG A 109 -10.46 13.32 -7.63
CA ARG A 109 -10.73 12.12 -6.82
C ARG A 109 -9.41 11.39 -6.56
N SER A 110 -9.19 10.98 -5.31
CA SER A 110 -8.10 10.11 -4.89
C SER A 110 -8.68 8.80 -4.36
N GLU A 111 -8.22 7.68 -4.91
CA GLU A 111 -8.67 6.31 -4.63
C GLU A 111 -7.57 5.49 -3.96
N GLY A 112 -6.71 6.18 -3.22
CA GLY A 112 -5.57 5.60 -2.53
C GLY A 112 -4.69 6.68 -1.92
N MET A 113 -3.58 6.24 -1.33
CA MET A 113 -2.55 7.08 -0.77
C MET A 113 -1.18 6.60 -1.22
N LEU A 114 -0.32 7.55 -1.62
CA LEU A 114 1.09 7.25 -1.87
C LEU A 114 1.82 7.12 -0.53
N VAL A 115 2.64 6.08 -0.41
CA VAL A 115 3.28 5.71 0.85
C VAL A 115 4.77 6.07 0.81
N ASP A 116 5.27 6.64 1.90
CA ASP A 116 6.69 6.96 2.07
C ASP A 116 7.43 5.90 2.90
N ALA A 117 8.76 6.04 3.01
CA ALA A 117 9.58 5.08 3.76
C ALA A 117 9.22 4.99 5.25
N PRO A 118 9.01 6.11 5.98
CA PRO A 118 8.50 6.07 7.35
C PRO A 118 7.19 5.30 7.52
N MET A 119 6.21 5.51 6.63
CA MET A 119 4.92 4.78 6.65
C MET A 119 5.08 3.27 6.41
N LEU A 120 6.13 2.85 5.69
CA LEU A 120 6.48 1.43 5.50
C LEU A 120 7.30 0.84 6.65
N GLY A 121 7.68 1.65 7.65
CA GLY A 121 8.60 1.25 8.71
C GLY A 121 10.04 1.05 8.22
N TRP A 122 10.38 1.52 7.02
CA TRP A 122 11.72 1.36 6.46
C TRP A 122 12.71 2.35 7.07
N LYS A 123 13.96 1.90 7.25
CA LYS A 123 15.06 2.78 7.63
C LYS A 123 15.58 3.57 6.43
N GLY A 124 15.68 4.88 6.60
CA GLY A 124 16.21 5.79 5.59
C GLY A 124 15.20 6.17 4.51
N GLY A 125 15.16 7.46 4.17
CA GLY A 125 14.11 8.05 3.33
C GLY A 125 13.51 9.26 4.04
N ALA A 126 12.75 10.08 3.31
CA ALA A 126 12.15 11.29 3.86
C ALA A 126 10.63 11.13 3.97
N ALA A 127 10.06 11.65 5.06
CA ALA A 127 8.61 11.77 5.18
C ALA A 127 8.04 12.64 4.05
N GLY A 128 6.93 12.21 3.47
CA GLY A 128 6.27 12.85 2.32
C GLY A 128 6.96 12.63 0.97
N ALA A 129 8.03 11.82 0.90
CA ALA A 129 8.70 11.46 -0.35
C ALA A 129 8.26 10.07 -0.81
N ALA A 130 7.96 9.94 -2.11
CA ALA A 130 7.65 8.64 -2.70
C ALA A 130 8.85 7.69 -2.56
N VAL A 131 8.56 6.44 -2.19
CA VAL A 131 9.54 5.36 -2.34
C VAL A 131 9.58 4.92 -3.80
N PHE A 132 10.78 4.57 -4.26
CA PHE A 132 11.00 4.02 -5.60
C PHE A 132 11.58 2.62 -5.48
N LEU A 133 10.98 1.69 -6.19
CA LEU A 133 11.37 0.29 -6.29
C LEU A 133 11.88 0.01 -7.72
N PRO A 134 12.89 -0.87 -7.88
CA PRO A 134 13.25 -1.40 -9.18
C PRO A 134 12.08 -2.12 -9.86
N GLU A 135 12.12 -2.23 -11.18
CA GLU A 135 11.11 -2.95 -11.98
C GLU A 135 11.04 -4.46 -11.67
N SER A 136 12.05 -5.01 -10.99
CA SER A 136 12.06 -6.40 -10.53
C SER A 136 10.95 -6.72 -9.52
N TYR A 137 10.34 -5.71 -8.90
CA TYR A 137 9.20 -5.87 -7.99
C TYR A 137 7.89 -5.86 -8.80
N PRO A 138 7.12 -6.96 -8.83
CA PRO A 138 5.91 -7.06 -9.65
C PRO A 138 4.83 -6.06 -9.24
N ILE A 139 4.13 -5.48 -10.22
CA ILE A 139 2.95 -4.64 -9.97
C ILE A 139 1.88 -5.48 -9.25
N GLY A 140 1.24 -4.91 -8.23
CA GLY A 140 0.22 -5.56 -7.41
C GLY A 140 0.73 -6.41 -6.27
N SER A 141 2.03 -6.70 -6.23
CA SER A 141 2.64 -7.37 -5.07
C SER A 141 2.72 -6.45 -3.85
N GLU A 142 2.85 -7.04 -2.67
CA GLU A 142 3.17 -6.28 -1.46
C GLU A 142 4.59 -5.71 -1.53
N PRO A 143 4.85 -4.54 -0.91
CA PRO A 143 6.19 -3.99 -0.81
C PRO A 143 7.12 -4.89 0.02
N PRO A 144 8.44 -4.83 -0.21
CA PRO A 144 9.40 -5.59 0.60
C PRO A 144 9.41 -5.13 2.06
N PRO A 145 9.84 -5.99 3.01
CA PRO A 145 9.93 -5.65 4.44
C PRO A 145 10.98 -4.58 4.75
N SER A 146 11.89 -4.30 3.81
CA SER A 146 12.92 -3.28 3.94
C SER A 146 13.20 -2.62 2.60
N ARG A 147 13.73 -1.40 2.66
CA ARG A 147 14.17 -0.65 1.49
C ARG A 147 15.24 -1.44 0.69
N PRO A 148 15.09 -1.60 -0.63
CA PRO A 148 16.10 -2.19 -1.50
C PRO A 148 17.27 -1.24 -1.83
#